data_AF-A0A950QP97-F1
#
_entry.id   AF-A0A950QP97-F1
#
_cell.length_a   1.000
_cell.length_b   1.000
_cell.length_c   1.000
_cell.angle_alpha   90.00
_cell.angle_beta   90.00
_cell.angle_gamma   90.00
#
_symmetry.space_group_name_H-M   'P 1'
#
loop_
_entity.id
_entity.type
_entity.pdbx_description
1 polymer ?
#
loop_
_entity_poly.entity_id
_entity_poly.type
_entity_poly.pdbx_seq_one_letter_code
_entity_poly.pdbx_strand_id
1 'polypeptide(L)' 'GEDSPSNITAAGQATVLVAMRQDAHNARGVWLWAAADNLKIVAKAAVECAMALSTMRPVGKVQ' A
#
# COMPACT_ATOMS: atom_id res chain seq x y z
N GLY A 1 -1.37 24.18 7.01
CA GLY A 1 -0.14 23.99 7.78
C GLY A 1 0.29 22.56 7.60
N GLU A 2 1.59 22.33 7.56
CA GLU A 2 2.27 21.04 7.42
C GLU A 2 1.51 19.87 8.04
N ASP A 3 1.07 18.92 7.21
CA ASP A 3 0.96 17.48 7.52
C ASP A 3 0.55 16.69 6.26
N SER A 4 0.99 17.14 5.07
CA SER A 4 0.88 16.27 3.89
C SER A 4 1.86 15.11 4.06
N PRO A 5 1.47 13.88 3.71
CA PRO A 5 2.36 12.73 3.75
C PRO A 5 3.73 13.03 3.15
N SER A 6 4.80 12.60 3.80
CA SER A 6 6.16 12.72 3.30
C SER A 6 6.87 11.36 3.38
N ASN A 7 8.01 11.24 2.70
CA ASN A 7 8.83 10.03 2.81
C ASN A 7 9.28 9.78 4.26
N ILE A 8 9.53 10.84 5.03
CA ILE A 8 9.93 10.74 6.44
C ILE A 8 8.78 10.18 7.28
N THR A 9 7.57 10.73 7.13
CA THR A 9 6.39 10.25 7.89
C THR A 9 5.93 8.86 7.46
N ALA A 10 6.22 8.47 6.21
CA ALA A 10 5.83 7.18 5.65
C ALA A 10 6.81 6.06 6.01
N ALA A 11 8.09 6.38 6.26
CA ALA A 11 9.10 5.39 6.59
C ALA A 11 8.69 4.53 7.80
N GLY A 12 8.82 3.22 7.68
CA GLY A 12 8.46 2.23 8.69
C GLY A 12 6.97 1.90 8.77
N GLN A 13 6.08 2.68 8.14
CA GLN A 13 4.64 2.44 8.15
C GLN A 13 4.27 1.26 7.24
N ALA A 14 3.34 0.41 7.68
CA ALA A 14 2.83 -0.71 6.89
C ALA A 14 1.59 -0.33 6.06
N THR A 15 1.27 0.96 5.97
CA THR A 15 0.11 1.53 5.30
C THR A 15 0.53 2.67 4.37
N VAL A 16 -0.34 2.98 3.40
CA VAL A 16 -0.17 4.15 2.52
C VAL A 16 -0.80 5.36 3.21
N LEU A 17 -0.02 6.42 3.39
CA LEU A 17 -0.51 7.70 3.89
C LEU A 17 -1.05 8.52 2.73
N VAL A 18 -2.26 9.07 2.86
CA VAL A 18 -2.96 9.76 1.77
C VAL A 18 -3.51 11.10 2.25
N ALA A 19 -3.31 12.14 1.45
CA ALA A 19 -4.01 13.41 1.54
C ALA A 19 -4.77 13.67 0.24
N MET A 20 -5.99 14.20 0.36
CA MET A 20 -6.84 14.51 -0.79
C MET A 20 -7.31 15.96 -0.70
N ARG A 21 -7.36 16.64 -1.85
CA ARG A 21 -7.94 17.97 -1.98
C ARG A 21 -8.86 18.00 -3.20
N GLN A 22 -10.02 18.61 -3.08
CA GLN A 22 -10.87 18.87 -4.25
C GLN A 22 -10.12 19.79 -5.24
N ASP A 23 -10.31 19.55 -6.54
CA ASP A 23 -9.81 20.45 -7.56
C ASP A 23 -10.65 21.74 -7.58
N ALA A 24 -9.97 22.89 -7.53
CA ALA A 24 -10.60 24.19 -7.55
C ALA A 24 -11.27 24.52 -8.91
N HIS A 25 -10.84 23.88 -10.00
CA HIS A 25 -11.32 24.18 -11.36
C HIS A 25 -12.23 23.10 -11.94
N ASN A 26 -12.38 21.98 -11.24
CA ASN A 26 -13.21 20.86 -11.67
C ASN A 26 -13.97 20.28 -10.48
N ALA A 27 -15.29 20.46 -10.45
CA ALA A 27 -16.14 19.98 -9.36
C ALA A 27 -16.11 18.45 -9.19
N ARG A 28 -15.68 17.70 -10.21
CA ARG A 28 -15.49 16.24 -10.16
C ARG A 28 -14.02 15.83 -10.06
N GLY A 29 -13.10 16.78 -10.02
CA GLY A 29 -11.65 16.56 -9.92
C GLY A 29 -11.19 16.51 -8.47
N VAL A 30 -10.21 15.65 -8.19
CA VAL A 30 -9.51 15.57 -6.91
C VAL A 30 -8.01 15.45 -7.14
N TRP A 31 -7.23 16.15 -6.31
CA TRP A 31 -5.80 15.98 -6.17
C TRP A 31 -5.53 14.98 -5.06
N LEU A 32 -4.75 13.95 -5.38
CA LEU A 32 -4.31 12.96 -4.42
C LEU A 32 -2.79 13.06 -4.24
N TRP A 33 -2.37 13.07 -2.99
CA TRP A 33 -0.98 13.00 -2.60
C TRP A 33 -0.80 11.82 -1.66
N ALA A 34 0.17 10.96 -1.94
CA ALA A 34 0.40 9.76 -1.16
C ALA A 34 1.88 9.50 -0.95
N ALA A 35 2.21 8.95 0.22
CA ALA A 35 3.55 8.45 0.54
C ALA A 35 3.45 7.10 1.23
N ALA A 36 4.40 6.21 0.96
CA ALA A 36 4.47 4.88 1.54
C ALA A 36 5.92 4.44 1.71
N ASP A 37 6.19 3.62 2.73
CA ASP A 37 7.42 2.84 2.80
C ASP A 37 7.36 1.71 1.77
N ASN A 38 8.17 1.85 0.72
CA ASN A 38 8.22 0.91 -0.38
C ASN A 38 8.72 -0.48 0.04
N LEU A 39 9.62 -0.58 1.02
CA LEU A 39 10.09 -1.88 1.51
C LEU A 39 9.01 -2.58 2.33
N LYS A 40 8.29 -1.85 3.19
CA LYS A 40 7.22 -2.40 4.03
C LYS A 40 6.03 -2.88 3.21
N ILE A 41 5.56 -2.07 2.26
CA ILE A 41 4.43 -2.45 1.41
C ILE A 41 4.77 -3.69 0.57
N VAL A 42 5.97 -3.72 -0.03
CA VAL A 42 6.40 -4.88 -0.83
C VAL A 42 6.58 -6.13 0.03
N ALA A 43 7.19 -6.01 1.22
CA ALA A 43 7.34 -7.14 2.13
C ALA A 43 5.98 -7.71 2.56
N LYS A 44 5.01 -6.84 2.88
CA LYS A 44 3.65 -7.26 3.25
C LYS A 44 2.96 -8.00 2.10
N ALA A 45 3.00 -7.45 0.89
CA ALA A 45 2.44 -8.10 -0.28
C ALA A 45 3.10 -9.47 -0.55
N ALA A 46 4.42 -9.57 -0.40
CA ALA A 46 5.14 -10.83 -0.57
C ALA A 46 4.71 -11.89 0.46
N VAL A 47 4.53 -11.50 1.73
CA VAL A 47 4.03 -12.39 2.79
C VAL A 47 2.61 -12.85 2.49
N GLU A 48 1.72 -11.94 2.10
CA GLU A 48 0.34 -12.27 1.72
C GLU A 48 0.30 -13.28 0.57
N CYS A 49 1.11 -13.06 -0.47
CA CYS A 49 1.26 -14.01 -1.58
C CYS A 49 1.78 -15.37 -1.11
N ALA A 50 2.82 -15.41 -0.27
CA ALA A 50 3.37 -16.66 0.24
C ALA A 50 2.36 -17.44 1.10
N MET A 51 1.60 -16.73 1.93
CA MET A 51 0.50 -17.30 2.71
C MET A 51 -0.58 -17.87 1.80
N ALA A 52 -1.00 -17.14 0.77
CA ALA A 52 -1.97 -17.63 -0.22
C ALA A 52 -1.48 -18.89 -0.96
N LEU A 53 -0.20 -18.96 -1.33
CA LEU A 53 0.36 -20.17 -1.96
C LEU A 53 0.48 -21.35 -0.99
N SER A 54 0.78 -21.07 0.29
CA SER A 54 0.89 -22.12 1.30
C SER A 54 -0.41 -22.89 1.52
N THR A 55 -1.57 -22.23 1.37
CA THR A 55 -2.89 -22.88 1.47
C THR A 55 -3.22 -23.71 0.23
N MET A 56 -2.59 -23.40 -0.91
CA MET A 56 -2.73 -24.14 -2.16
C MET A 56 -1.77 -25.33 -2.26
N ARG A 57 -0.91 -25.56 -1.26
CA ARG A 57 0.06 -26.66 -1.29
C ARG A 57 -0.66 -28.02 -1.41
N PRO A 58 -0.45 -28.78 -2.50
CA PRO A 58 -1.06 -30.09 -2.66
C PRO A 58 -0.58 -31.04 -1.56
N VAL A 59 -1.50 -31.77 -0.92
CA VAL A 59 -1.20 -32.74 0.16
C VAL A 59 -1.23 -34.20 -0.35
N GLY A 60 -1.28 -34.41 -1.67
CA GLY A 60 -1.34 -35.73 -2.29
C GLY A 60 0.02 -36.27 -2.73
N LYS A 61 0.19 -37.60 -2.70
CA LYS A 61 1.25 -38.26 -3.47
C LYS A 61 0.89 -38.11 -4.95
N VAL A 62 1.82 -37.60 -5.75
CA VAL A 62 1.72 -37.64 -7.21
C VAL A 62 1.57 -39.13 -7.59
N GLN A 63 0.43 -39.49 -8.17
CA GLN A 63 0.15 -40.87 -8.61
C GLN A 63 0.95 -41.22 -9.86
#